data_AF-A0A257Y9A7-F1
#
_entry.id   AF-A0A257Y9A7-F1
#
_cell.length_a   1.000
_cell.length_b   1.000
_cell.length_c   1.000
_cell.angle_alpha   90.00
_cell.angle_beta   90.00
_cell.angle_gamma   90.00
#
_symmetry.space_group_name_H-M   'P 1'
#
loop_
_entity.id
_entity.type
_entity.pdbx_description
1 polymer ?
#
loop_
_entity_poly.entity_id
_entity_poly.type
_entity_poly.pdbx_seq_one_letter_code
_entity_poly.pdbx_strand_id
1 'polypeptide(L)'
;MMQVPNGAPAPTTPTGPNPYQNQAPGAGPIGSQQPAQKPVPKNPNSTQSSLQLSEVRDGMVIMNDGSFRSVVACKSINFDLMSDREREGIEYSYQNFLNSLNFPVQILIRSQRVDIGP
;
A
#
# COMPACT_ATOMS: atom_id res chain seq x y z
N MET A 1 -34.11 46.83 4.58
CA MET A 1 -34.49 48.12 5.19
C MET A 1 -34.12 48.06 6.68
N MET A 2 -33.64 49.20 7.22
CA MET A 2 -33.11 49.45 8.58
C MET A 2 -34.03 48.94 9.71
N GLN A 3 -33.61 48.66 10.97
CA GLN A 3 -32.84 49.50 11.91
C GLN A 3 -32.40 48.70 13.17
N VAL A 4 -31.28 49.12 13.78
CA VAL A 4 -30.65 48.88 15.12
C VAL A 4 -31.61 49.13 16.35
N PRO A 5 -31.30 48.95 17.68
CA PRO A 5 -29.97 49.06 18.36
C PRO A 5 -29.70 48.38 19.76
N ASN A 6 -28.45 48.57 20.22
CA ASN A 6 -28.00 48.95 21.58
C ASN A 6 -27.70 47.91 22.70
N GLY A 7 -26.54 48.08 23.35
CA GLY A 7 -26.30 47.69 24.76
C GLY A 7 -24.89 47.19 25.12
N ALA A 8 -23.97 48.09 25.49
CA ALA A 8 -22.76 47.81 26.31
C ALA A 8 -23.16 47.43 27.77
N PRO A 9 -22.31 46.94 28.73
CA PRO A 9 -20.85 47.10 28.89
C PRO A 9 -20.04 45.84 29.36
N ALA A 10 -18.71 45.99 29.46
CA ALA A 10 -17.77 45.07 30.14
C ALA A 10 -17.74 45.32 31.68
N PRO A 11 -16.81 44.79 32.51
CA PRO A 11 -16.03 43.53 32.53
C PRO A 11 -16.25 42.75 33.87
N THR A 12 -15.58 41.61 34.11
CA THR A 12 -14.99 41.23 35.42
C THR A 12 -14.31 39.86 35.37
N THR A 13 -13.01 39.85 35.68
CA THR A 13 -12.25 38.68 36.16
C THR A 13 -12.48 38.49 37.66
N PRO A 14 -12.40 37.25 38.16
CA PRO A 14 -11.85 37.03 39.50
C PRO A 14 -10.73 35.97 39.49
N THR A 15 -9.54 36.41 39.88
CA THR A 15 -8.43 35.60 40.39
C THR A 15 -8.72 35.11 41.80
N GLY A 16 -8.40 33.85 42.10
CA GLY A 16 -8.37 33.29 43.46
C GLY A 16 -7.45 32.05 43.54
N PRO A 17 -6.57 31.93 44.55
CA PRO A 17 -5.44 30.99 44.56
C PRO A 17 -5.76 29.68 45.29
N ASN A 18 -5.03 28.59 45.01
CA ASN A 18 -4.78 27.58 46.04
C ASN A 18 -3.48 26.76 45.82
N PRO A 19 -2.82 26.34 46.93
CA PRO A 19 -1.40 25.96 47.00
C PRO A 19 -1.19 24.46 47.34
N TYR A 20 0.08 24.04 47.42
CA TYR A 20 0.63 22.75 47.89
C TYR A 20 0.52 21.57 46.89
N GLN A 21 1.60 21.16 46.20
CA GLN A 21 2.83 20.46 46.66
C GLN A 21 2.62 18.94 46.86
N ASN A 22 3.18 18.14 45.94
CA ASN A 22 4.08 17.06 46.34
C ASN A 22 5.00 16.63 45.18
N GLN A 23 6.32 16.74 45.40
CA GLN A 23 7.39 16.27 44.53
C GLN A 23 8.11 15.14 45.27
N ALA A 24 8.31 14.01 44.60
CA ALA A 24 9.40 13.10 44.90
C ALA A 24 9.95 12.47 43.60
N PRO A 25 11.25 12.19 43.51
CA PRO A 25 11.95 11.94 42.25
C PRO A 25 12.17 10.45 41.99
N GLY A 26 11.89 10.01 40.76
CA GLY A 26 12.21 8.67 40.27
C GLY A 26 12.64 8.75 38.82
N ALA A 27 13.95 8.87 38.59
CA ALA A 27 14.56 8.83 37.27
C ALA A 27 14.59 7.38 36.76
N GLY A 28 13.74 7.09 35.77
CA GLY A 28 13.85 5.93 34.90
C GLY A 28 13.73 6.42 33.44
N PRO A 29 14.58 5.98 32.49
CA PRO A 29 14.55 6.51 31.13
C PRO A 29 13.22 6.22 30.43
N ILE A 30 12.68 7.31 29.89
CA ILE A 30 11.46 7.45 29.11
C ILE A 30 11.48 6.45 27.95
N GLY A 31 10.63 5.43 28.02
CA GLY A 31 10.27 4.65 26.85
C GLY A 31 9.61 5.58 25.83
N SER A 32 10.22 5.71 24.66
CA SER A 32 9.67 6.44 23.52
C SER A 32 8.36 5.78 23.09
N GLN A 33 7.24 6.27 23.60
CA GLN A 33 5.92 5.97 23.04
C GLN A 33 5.82 6.69 21.71
N GLN A 34 6.13 5.96 20.64
CA GLN A 34 5.83 6.39 19.28
C GLN A 34 4.31 6.55 19.16
N PRO A 35 3.78 7.68 18.66
CA PRO A 35 2.34 7.88 18.56
C PRO A 35 1.76 6.80 17.65
N ALA A 36 0.82 6.02 18.18
CA ALA A 36 0.03 5.08 17.38
C ALA A 36 -0.61 5.85 16.21
N GLN A 37 -0.14 5.57 15.00
CA GLN A 37 -0.70 6.16 13.78
C GLN A 37 -2.17 5.72 13.69
N LYS A 38 -3.09 6.67 13.81
CA LYS A 38 -4.50 6.43 13.57
C LYS A 38 -4.66 5.93 12.12
N PRO A 39 -5.42 4.85 11.87
CA PRO A 39 -5.63 4.35 10.51
C PRO A 39 -6.19 5.46 9.64
N VAL A 40 -5.52 5.74 8.51
CA VAL A 40 -5.97 6.75 7.56
C VAL A 40 -7.33 6.31 7.02
N PRO A 41 -8.39 7.13 7.12
CA PRO A 41 -9.71 6.74 6.64
C PRO A 41 -9.66 6.51 5.12
N LYS A 42 -10.03 5.30 4.67
CA LYS A 42 -10.12 4.95 3.25
C LYS A 42 -11.21 5.80 2.59
N ASN A 43 -10.83 6.70 1.67
CA ASN A 43 -11.77 7.47 0.88
C ASN A 43 -12.46 6.55 -0.14
N PRO A 44 -13.79 6.35 -0.08
CA PRO A 44 -14.51 5.43 -0.97
C PRO A 44 -14.45 5.83 -2.45
N ASN A 45 -14.16 7.11 -2.77
CA ASN A 45 -14.03 7.60 -4.14
C ASN A 45 -12.59 7.58 -4.68
N SER A 46 -11.64 7.01 -3.92
CA SER A 46 -10.26 6.84 -4.41
C SER A 46 -10.18 5.67 -5.39
N THR A 47 -9.40 5.83 -6.46
CA THR A 47 -9.03 4.73 -7.37
C THR A 47 -8.30 3.59 -6.67
N GLN A 48 -7.69 3.85 -5.50
CA GLN A 48 -7.08 2.82 -4.67
C GLN A 48 -8.14 1.91 -4.01
N SER A 49 -9.34 2.43 -3.75
CA SER A 49 -10.43 1.68 -3.12
C SER A 49 -11.07 0.65 -4.05
N SER A 50 -10.89 0.77 -5.37
CA SER A 50 -11.32 -0.26 -6.34
C SER A 50 -10.31 -1.40 -6.50
N LEU A 51 -9.07 -1.24 -6.03
CA LEU A 51 -8.08 -2.30 -6.03
C LEU A 51 -8.35 -3.25 -4.86
N GLN A 52 -8.56 -4.53 -5.16
CA GLN A 52 -8.88 -5.56 -4.16
C GLN A 52 -7.62 -6.09 -3.45
N LEU A 53 -6.65 -5.21 -3.18
CA LEU A 53 -5.37 -5.54 -2.57
C LEU A 53 -5.38 -5.11 -1.10
N SER A 54 -5.03 -6.02 -0.20
CA SER A 54 -4.83 -5.73 1.22
C SER A 54 -3.47 -5.09 1.43
N GLU A 55 -2.42 -5.81 1.04
CA GLU A 55 -1.02 -5.40 1.21
C GLU A 55 -0.09 -6.21 0.29
N VAL A 56 1.16 -5.78 0.22
CA VAL A 56 2.25 -6.54 -0.42
C VAL A 56 3.29 -6.82 0.65
N ARG A 57 3.60 -8.10 0.86
CA ARG A 57 4.53 -8.55 1.88
C ARG A 57 5.41 -9.67 1.34
N ASP A 58 6.72 -9.56 1.57
CA ASP A 58 7.72 -10.56 1.18
C ASP A 58 7.64 -10.97 -0.31
N GLY A 59 7.31 -10.01 -1.19
CA GLY A 59 7.19 -10.25 -2.64
C GLY A 59 5.88 -10.91 -3.08
N MET A 60 4.93 -11.16 -2.16
CA MET A 60 3.59 -11.65 -2.47
C MET A 60 2.53 -10.57 -2.28
N VAL A 61 1.49 -10.63 -3.10
CA VAL A 61 0.32 -9.78 -3.02
C VAL A 61 -0.75 -10.51 -2.20
N ILE A 62 -1.23 -9.86 -1.14
CA ILE A 62 -2.33 -10.35 -0.31
C ILE A 62 -3.60 -9.62 -0.73
N MET A 63 -4.63 -10.36 -1.12
CA MET A 63 -5.92 -9.83 -1.55
C MET A 63 -6.83 -9.53 -0.36
N ASN A 64 -7.88 -8.72 -0.57
CA ASN A 64 -8.88 -8.42 0.48
C ASN A 64 -9.66 -9.66 0.96
N ASP A 65 -9.71 -10.72 0.14
CA ASP A 65 -10.35 -12.00 0.47
C ASP A 65 -9.39 -13.01 1.15
N GLY A 66 -8.14 -12.61 1.42
CA GLY A 66 -7.11 -13.45 2.02
C GLY A 66 -6.39 -14.38 1.05
N SER A 67 -6.73 -14.37 -0.24
CA SER A 67 -5.97 -15.10 -1.25
C SER A 67 -4.61 -14.45 -1.53
N PHE A 68 -3.64 -15.26 -1.96
CA PHE A 68 -2.29 -14.81 -2.30
C PHE A 68 -2.08 -14.84 -3.81
N ARG A 69 -1.34 -13.86 -4.32
CA ARG A 69 -0.92 -13.80 -5.72
C ARG A 69 0.56 -13.50 -5.80
N SER A 70 1.26 -14.25 -6.65
CA SER A 70 2.63 -13.95 -7.05
C SER A 70 2.63 -13.43 -8.49
N VAL A 71 3.51 -12.47 -8.79
CA VAL A 71 3.70 -11.92 -10.12
C VAL A 71 5.11 -12.23 -10.57
N VAL A 72 5.23 -12.99 -11.66
CA VAL A 72 6.52 -13.37 -12.24
C VAL A 72 6.71 -12.62 -13.55
N ALA A 73 7.82 -11.90 -13.67
CA ALA A 73 8.23 -11.24 -14.90
C ALA A 73 9.15 -12.16 -15.70
N CYS A 74 8.83 -12.37 -16.97
CA CYS A 74 9.62 -13.17 -17.90
C CYS A 74 10.09 -12.30 -19.08
N LYS A 75 11.24 -12.65 -19.66
CA LYS A 75 11.72 -12.06 -20.91
C LYS A 75 11.43 -13.01 -22.06
N SER A 76 11.16 -12.46 -23.24
CA SER A 76 11.13 -13.23 -24.47
C SER A 76 12.54 -13.67 -24.86
N ILE A 77 12.59 -14.71 -25.68
CA ILE A 77 13.80 -15.24 -26.31
C ILE A 77 13.62 -15.20 -27.84
N ASN A 78 14.72 -15.15 -28.58
CA ASN A 78 14.69 -15.25 -30.05
C ASN A 78 14.48 -16.70 -30.49
N PHE A 79 13.29 -17.23 -30.23
CA PHE A 79 12.94 -18.64 -30.46
C PHE A 79 13.16 -19.07 -31.91
N ASP A 80 12.86 -18.19 -32.87
CA ASP A 80 12.99 -18.45 -34.30
C ASP A 80 14.43 -18.61 -34.77
N LEU A 81 15.41 -18.07 -34.03
CA LEU A 81 16.83 -18.17 -34.36
C LEU A 81 17.50 -19.43 -33.80
N MET A 82 16.79 -20.21 -32.98
CA MET A 82 17.31 -21.43 -32.37
C MET A 82 17.23 -22.62 -33.34
N SER A 83 18.05 -23.65 -33.11
CA SER A 83 17.97 -24.89 -33.89
C SER A 83 16.68 -25.66 -33.63
N ASP A 84 16.25 -26.52 -34.56
CA ASP A 84 15.03 -27.34 -34.40
C ASP A 84 15.03 -28.14 -33.10
N ARG A 85 16.16 -28.77 -32.78
CA ARG A 85 16.30 -29.56 -31.55
C ARG A 85 16.17 -28.72 -30.28
N GLU A 86 16.72 -27.51 -30.27
CA GLU A 86 16.57 -26.59 -29.14
C GLU A 86 15.13 -26.10 -29.00
N ARG A 87 14.48 -25.79 -30.14
CA ARG A 87 13.08 -25.38 -30.16
C ARG A 87 12.16 -26.46 -29.60
N GLU A 88 12.31 -27.71 -30.04
CA GLU A 88 11.56 -28.86 -29.53
C GLU A 88 11.77 -29.04 -28.02
N GLY A 89 13.00 -28.90 -27.53
CA GLY A 89 13.32 -29.00 -26.10
C GLY A 89 12.64 -27.90 -25.27
N ILE A 90 12.63 -26.66 -25.78
CA ILE A 90 11.94 -25.53 -25.14
C ILE A 90 10.43 -25.75 -25.12
N GLU A 91 9.84 -26.20 -26.23
CA GLU A 91 8.42 -26.47 -26.33
C GLU A 91 8.00 -27.56 -25.33
N TYR A 92 8.72 -28.68 -25.29
CA TYR A 92 8.44 -29.77 -24.35
C TYR A 92 8.55 -29.31 -22.89
N SER A 93 9.58 -28.53 -22.57
CA SER A 93 9.76 -27.98 -21.23
C SER A 93 8.64 -26.99 -20.85
N TYR A 94 8.20 -26.16 -21.79
CA TYR A 94 7.12 -25.20 -21.57
C TYR A 94 5.78 -25.89 -21.36
N GLN A 95 5.48 -26.95 -22.12
CA GLN A 95 4.30 -27.80 -21.89
C GLN A 95 4.31 -28.40 -20.49
N ASN A 96 5.44 -28.99 -20.07
CA ASN A 96 5.58 -29.56 -18.72
C ASN A 96 5.40 -28.49 -17.63
N PHE A 97 5.93 -27.29 -17.84
CA PHE A 97 5.72 -26.17 -16.94
C PHE A 97 4.22 -25.82 -16.81
N LEU A 98 3.49 -25.68 -17.93
CA LEU A 98 2.06 -25.39 -17.90
C LEU A 98 1.26 -26.50 -17.21
N ASN A 99 1.61 -27.76 -17.48
CA ASN A 99 0.97 -28.92 -16.84
C ASN A 99 1.26 -29.04 -15.33
N SER A 100 2.33 -28.40 -14.84
CA SER A 100 2.67 -28.38 -13.41
C SER A 100 1.84 -27.37 -12.59
N LEU A 101 1.16 -26.43 -13.25
CA LEU A 101 0.39 -25.38 -12.59
C LEU A 101 -0.95 -25.97 -12.10
N ASN A 102 -1.16 -25.95 -10.78
CA ASN A 102 -2.35 -26.50 -10.11
C ASN A 102 -3.24 -25.45 -9.44
N PHE A 103 -3.01 -24.16 -9.74
CA PHE A 103 -3.70 -23.02 -9.15
C PHE A 103 -4.15 -22.02 -10.24
N PRO A 104 -5.05 -21.08 -9.95
CA PRO A 104 -5.48 -20.08 -10.94
C PRO A 104 -4.31 -19.22 -11.44
N VAL A 105 -4.12 -19.17 -12.76
CA VAL A 105 -3.03 -18.45 -13.41
C VAL A 105 -3.60 -17.39 -14.36
N GLN A 106 -2.96 -16.23 -14.39
CA GLN A 106 -3.22 -15.19 -15.37
C GLN A 106 -1.96 -14.93 -16.18
N ILE A 107 -2.05 -15.09 -17.50
CA ILE A 107 -0.95 -14.79 -18.42
C ILE A 107 -1.20 -13.41 -19.03
N LEU A 108 -0.29 -12.47 -18.76
CA LEU A 108 -0.33 -11.13 -19.35
C LEU A 108 0.76 -11.03 -20.42
N ILE A 109 0.34 -10.87 -21.68
CA ILE A 109 1.23 -10.61 -22.80
C ILE A 109 1.09 -9.15 -23.18
N ARG A 110 2.21 -8.43 -23.25
CA ARG A 110 2.26 -7.03 -23.70
C ARG A 110 3.27 -6.88 -24.81
N SER A 111 2.78 -6.51 -26.00
CA SER A 111 3.64 -6.02 -27.07
C SER A 111 4.07 -4.60 -26.75
N GLN A 112 5.38 -4.38 -26.70
CA GLN A 112 5.98 -3.05 -26.56
C GLN A 112 6.79 -2.77 -27.82
N ARG A 113 6.68 -1.56 -28.36
CA ARG A 113 7.60 -1.14 -29.42
C ARG A 113 8.96 -0.95 -28.78
N VAL A 114 9.95 -1.69 -29.25
CA VAL A 114 11.34 -1.48 -28.89
C VAL A 114 11.89 -0.41 -29.82
N ASP A 115 12.45 0.65 -29.25
CA ASP A 115 13.20 1.64 -30.02
C ASP A 115 14.58 1.04 -30.32
N ILE A 116 14.91 0.92 -31.61
CA ILE A 116 16.17 0.36 -32.12
C ILE A 116 16.94 1.46 -32.88
N GLY A 117 16.76 2.73 -32.49
CA GLY A 117 17.59 3.82 -32.97
C GLY A 117 19.10 3.57 -32.74
N PRO A 118 19.98 4.14 -33.60
CA PRO A 118 21.43 3.96 -33.51
C PRO A 118 22.06 4.61 -32.27
#